data_AF-A0A075FXG6-F1
#
_entry.id   AF-A0A075FXG6-F1
#
_cell.length_a   1.000
_cell.length_b   1.000
_cell.length_c   1.000
_cell.angle_alpha   90.00
_cell.angle_beta   90.00
_cell.angle_gamma   90.00
#
_symmetry.space_group_name_H-M   'P 1'
#
loop_
_entity.id
_entity.type
_entity.pdbx_description
1 polymer ?
#
loop_
_entity_poly.entity_id
_entity_poly.type
_entity_poly.pdbx_seq_one_letter_code
_entity_poly.pdbx_strand_id
1 'polypeptide(L)'
;MSIMDTAAGMVSSKFAHSEFVTVSVDALKFRRPAYQGDIIRTTARVVWTSPHTAGIHVVSCRLSRSEWEGEEICSGFFFMVAVDGDMRPAEIPQFTPETEEEKGLWNRAQTARDAMG
;
A
#
# COMPACT_ATOMS: atom_id res chain seq x y z
N MET A 1 0.31 4.15 -11.89
CA MET A 1 -0.39 3.21 -10.97
C MET A 1 0.23 1.82 -10.95
N SER A 2 0.53 1.18 -12.09
CA SER A 2 1.06 -0.20 -12.13
C SER A 2 2.18 -0.50 -11.10
N ILE A 3 3.22 0.32 -10.98
CA ILE A 3 4.30 0.09 -10.01
C ILE A 3 3.84 0.11 -8.53
N MET A 4 2.84 0.93 -8.21
CA MET A 4 2.28 1.03 -6.85
C MET A 4 1.46 -0.21 -6.51
N ASP A 5 0.64 -0.67 -7.45
CA ASP A 5 -0.16 -1.89 -7.31
C ASP A 5 0.74 -3.13 -7.19
N THR A 6 1.78 -3.23 -8.03
CA THR A 6 2.78 -4.30 -7.92
C THR A 6 3.51 -4.27 -6.57
N ALA A 7 3.89 -3.09 -6.08
CA ALA A 7 4.52 -2.95 -4.77
C ALA A 7 3.58 -3.36 -3.62
N ALA A 8 2.29 -3.03 -3.72
CA ALA A 8 1.28 -3.45 -2.76
C ALA A 8 1.11 -4.96 -2.74
N GLY A 9 0.95 -5.60 -3.91
CA GLY A 9 0.83 -7.06 -4.01
C GLY A 9 2.07 -7.77 -3.45
N MET A 10 3.27 -7.31 -3.80
CA MET A 10 4.52 -7.90 -3.29
C MET A 10 4.62 -7.84 -1.76
N VAL A 11 4.30 -6.70 -1.13
CA VAL A 11 4.39 -6.59 0.33
C VAL A 11 3.29 -7.39 1.04
N SER A 12 2.09 -7.47 0.47
CA SER A 12 1.01 -8.33 0.97
C SER A 12 1.39 -9.81 0.94
N SER A 13 1.88 -10.30 -0.21
CA SER A 13 2.33 -11.69 -0.34
C SER A 13 3.52 -11.98 0.58
N LYS A 14 4.46 -11.04 0.74
CA LYS A 14 5.56 -11.18 1.70
C LYS A 14 5.06 -11.26 3.15
N PHE A 15 4.01 -10.51 3.50
CA PHE A 15 3.48 -10.45 4.86
C PHE A 15 2.73 -11.73 5.26
N ALA A 16 1.91 -12.29 4.37
CA ALA A 16 1.04 -13.43 4.70
C ALA A 16 1.43 -14.76 4.03
N HIS A 17 2.42 -14.77 3.13
CA HIS A 17 2.81 -15.95 2.34
C HIS A 17 1.67 -16.53 1.49
N SER A 18 0.80 -15.66 0.96
CA SER A 18 -0.40 -16.03 0.19
C SER A 18 -0.50 -15.25 -1.12
N GLU A 19 -1.39 -15.70 -2.01
CA GLU A 19 -1.83 -14.92 -3.18
C GLU A 19 -2.79 -13.81 -2.75
N PHE A 20 -2.67 -12.65 -3.40
CA PHE A 20 -3.48 -11.48 -3.11
C PHE A 20 -4.04 -10.86 -4.38
N VAL A 21 -5.25 -10.33 -4.27
CA VAL A 21 -5.90 -9.52 -5.31
C VAL A 21 -6.23 -8.13 -4.78
N THR A 22 -6.14 -7.13 -5.66
CA THR A 22 -6.51 -5.75 -5.34
C THR A 22 -8.03 -5.62 -5.30
N VAL A 23 -8.59 -5.27 -4.14
CA VAL A 23 -10.04 -5.06 -3.98
C VAL A 23 -10.41 -3.60 -4.10
N SER A 24 -9.61 -2.72 -3.49
CA SER A 24 -9.85 -1.28 -3.58
C SER A 24 -8.57 -0.48 -3.40
N VAL A 25 -8.62 0.75 -3.88
CA VAL A 25 -7.53 1.73 -3.75
C VAL A 25 -8.16 3.04 -3.31
N ASP A 26 -7.59 3.66 -2.27
CA ASP A 26 -7.97 5.01 -1.83
C ASP A 26 -7.67 6.04 -2.92
N ALA A 27 -8.34 7.19 -2.83
CA ALA A 27 -8.07 8.33 -3.69
C ALA A 27 -6.57 8.70 -3.62
N LEU A 28 -5.84 8.35 -4.68
CA LEU A 28 -4.41 8.61 -4.79
C LEU A 28 -4.17 10.12 -4.74
N LYS A 29 -3.34 10.55 -3.78
CA LYS A 29 -3.04 11.96 -3.58
C LYS A 29 -1.81 12.32 -4.39
N PHE A 30 -2.04 12.86 -5.60
CA PHE A 30 -0.98 13.41 -6.43
C PHE A 30 -0.56 14.78 -5.90
N ARG A 31 0.56 14.83 -5.19
CA ARG A 31 1.10 16.07 -4.63
C ARG A 31 1.88 16.86 -5.65
N ARG A 32 2.55 16.18 -6.59
CA ARG A 32 3.45 16.74 -7.58
C ARG A 32 3.46 15.92 -8.87
N PRO A 33 3.74 16.53 -10.03
CA PRO A 33 3.84 15.81 -11.29
C PRO A 33 5.09 14.93 -11.34
N ALA A 34 4.98 13.80 -12.05
CA ALA A 34 6.11 13.03 -12.52
C ALA A 34 6.32 13.31 -14.02
N TYR A 35 7.56 13.41 -14.45
CA TYR A 35 7.95 13.69 -15.82
C TYR A 35 8.60 12.48 -16.49
N GLN A 36 8.59 12.47 -17.82
CA GLN A 36 9.27 11.43 -18.57
C GLN A 36 10.77 11.41 -18.24
N GLY A 37 11.29 10.23 -17.91
CA GLY A 37 12.68 10.03 -17.54
C GLY A 37 12.98 10.15 -16.04
N ASP A 38 12.02 10.57 -15.21
CA ASP A 38 12.20 10.58 -13.76
C ASP A 38 12.52 9.18 -13.22
N ILE A 39 13.44 9.11 -12.25
CA ILE A 39 13.68 7.89 -11.48
C ILE A 39 12.63 7.84 -10.38
N ILE A 40 11.76 6.82 -10.41
CA ILE A 40 10.70 6.65 -9.42
C ILE A 40 11.10 5.55 -8.44
N ARG A 41 11.09 5.90 -7.15
CA ARG A 41 11.15 4.94 -6.05
C ARG A 41 9.78 4.78 -5.44
N THR A 42 9.27 3.57 -5.44
CA THR A 42 8.02 3.22 -4.77
C THR A 42 8.31 2.35 -3.55
N THR A 43 7.80 2.74 -2.39
CA THR A 43 7.86 1.98 -1.15
C THR A 43 6.45 1.60 -0.74
N ALA A 44 6.30 0.41 -0.16
CA ALA A 44 5.02 -0.11 0.32
C ALA A 44 5.23 -0.79 1.67
N ARG A 45 4.26 -0.63 2.58
CA ARG A 45 4.22 -1.35 3.87
C ARG A 45 2.80 -1.68 4.27
N VAL A 46 2.59 -2.83 4.89
CA VAL A 46 1.34 -3.17 5.57
C VAL A 46 1.20 -2.24 6.77
N VAL A 47 0.05 -1.59 6.89
CA VAL A 47 -0.26 -0.64 7.98
C VAL A 47 -1.59 -0.92 8.66
N TRP A 48 -2.36 -1.87 8.12
CA TRP A 48 -3.69 -2.21 8.57
C TRP A 48 -4.03 -3.65 8.18
N THR A 49 -4.77 -4.38 9.02
CA THR A 49 -5.26 -5.73 8.69
C THR A 49 -6.67 -5.98 9.19
N SER A 50 -7.35 -6.91 8.54
CA SER A 50 -8.55 -7.61 9.02
C SER A 50 -8.37 -9.11 8.74
N PRO A 51 -9.36 -9.99 9.04
CA PRO A 51 -9.15 -11.44 8.90
C PRO A 51 -8.62 -11.89 7.54
N HIS A 52 -9.02 -11.22 6.44
CA HIS A 52 -8.64 -11.60 5.07
C HIS A 52 -8.04 -10.45 4.23
N THR A 53 -7.99 -9.22 4.75
CA THR A 53 -7.56 -8.04 3.99
C THR A 53 -6.36 -7.38 4.64
N ALA A 54 -5.32 -7.10 3.87
CA ALA A 54 -4.22 -6.23 4.25
C ALA A 54 -4.43 -4.83 3.64
N GLY A 55 -4.27 -3.78 4.44
CA GLY A 55 -4.23 -2.38 4.02
C GLY A 55 -2.78 -1.88 3.94
N ILE A 56 -2.37 -1.42 2.77
CA ILE A 56 -0.99 -1.13 2.41
C ILE A 56 -0.86 0.36 2.16
N HIS A 57 0.04 1.03 2.86
CA HIS A 57 0.42 2.40 2.52
C HIS A 57 1.52 2.36 1.46
N VAL A 58 1.23 2.92 0.29
CA VAL A 58 2.18 3.01 -0.83
C VAL A 58 2.57 4.45 -1.05
N VAL A 59 3.87 4.72 -1.14
CA VAL A 59 4.44 6.03 -1.41
C VAL A 59 5.34 5.94 -2.64
N SER A 60 5.14 6.82 -3.60
CA SER A 60 6.03 7.01 -4.74
C SER A 60 6.73 8.35 -4.62
N CYS A 61 8.05 8.31 -4.77
CA CYS A 61 8.93 9.47 -4.79
C CYS A 61 9.63 9.57 -6.15
N ARG A 62 9.79 10.80 -6.63
CA ARG A 62 10.77 11.12 -7.67
C ARG A 62 12.13 11.32 -7.02
N LEU A 63 13.18 10.73 -7.58
CA LEU A 63 14.55 10.88 -7.07
C LEU A 63 15.36 11.86 -7.91
N SER A 64 16.14 12.71 -7.24
CA SER A 64 17.23 13.47 -7.85
C SER A 64 18.33 12.50 -8.34
N ARG A 65 18.85 12.69 -9.55
CA ARG A 65 19.94 11.84 -10.09
C ARG A 65 21.30 12.14 -9.49
N SER A 66 21.51 13.37 -9.03
CA SER A 66 22.77 13.80 -8.42
C SER A 66 22.83 13.41 -6.95
N GLU A 67 21.74 13.63 -6.22
CA GLU A 67 21.72 13.54 -4.75
C GLU A 67 20.99 12.29 -4.24
N TRP A 68 20.20 11.61 -5.09
CA TRP A 68 19.35 10.48 -4.70
C TRP A 68 18.32 10.78 -3.60
N GLU A 69 18.10 12.06 -3.32
CA GLU A 69 17.04 12.55 -2.45
C GLU A 69 15.68 12.42 -3.14
N GLY A 70 14.67 12.04 -2.36
CA GLY A 70 13.34 11.72 -2.86
C GLY A 70 12.29 12.75 -2.51
N GLU A 71 11.51 13.16 -3.50
CA GLU A 71 10.35 14.04 -3.34
C GLU A 71 9.06 13.22 -3.55
N GLU A 72 8.18 13.19 -2.56
CA GLU A 72 6.88 12.50 -2.68
C GLU A 72 6.02 13.13 -3.79
N ILE A 73 5.65 12.31 -4.75
CA ILE A 73 4.77 12.67 -5.88
C ILE A 73 3.35 12.13 -5.69
N CYS A 74 3.23 10.94 -5.11
CA CYS A 74 1.96 10.23 -4.97
C CYS A 74 1.99 9.29 -3.76
N SER A 75 0.92 9.29 -2.97
CA SER A 75 0.71 8.30 -1.92
C SER A 75 -0.76 7.92 -1.80
N GLY A 76 -1.02 6.74 -1.24
CA GLY A 76 -2.37 6.25 -1.01
C GLY A 76 -2.38 4.90 -0.29
N PHE A 77 -3.58 4.41 -0.04
CA PHE A 77 -3.81 3.11 0.58
C PHE A 77 -4.37 2.11 -0.44
N PHE A 78 -3.80 0.91 -0.47
CA PHE A 78 -4.27 -0.21 -1.28
C PHE A 78 -4.81 -1.28 -0.33
N PHE A 79 -5.99 -1.82 -0.63
CA PHE A 79 -6.59 -2.90 0.15
C PHE A 79 -6.56 -4.18 -0.67
N MET A 80 -5.78 -5.14 -0.18
CA MET A 80 -5.47 -6.40 -0.84
C MET A 80 -6.15 -7.53 -0.05
N VAL A 81 -6.94 -8.36 -0.73
CA VAL A 81 -7.55 -9.56 -0.11
C VAL A 81 -6.72 -10.78 -0.45
N ALA A 82 -6.39 -11.57 0.57
CA ALA A 82 -5.76 -12.86 0.37
C ALA A 82 -6.78 -13.87 -0.18
N VAL A 83 -6.36 -14.68 -1.15
CA VAL A 83 -7.18 -15.72 -1.75
C VAL A 83 -6.50 -17.08 -1.72
N ASP A 84 -7.29 -18.15 -1.62
CA ASP A 84 -6.84 -19.53 -1.78
C ASP A 84 -6.88 -19.99 -3.25
N GLY A 85 -6.53 -21.26 -3.50
CA GLY A 85 -6.56 -21.84 -4.86
C GLY A 85 -7.94 -21.92 -5.52
N ASP A 86 -9.02 -21.78 -4.74
CA ASP A 86 -10.40 -21.70 -5.22
C ASP A 86 -10.90 -20.25 -5.36
N MET A 87 -10.00 -19.26 -5.24
CA MET A 87 -10.30 -17.82 -5.22
C MET A 87 -11.22 -17.38 -4.06
N ARG A 88 -11.22 -18.10 -2.94
CA ARG A 88 -11.97 -17.74 -1.73
C ARG A 88 -11.08 -16.95 -0.75
N PRO A 89 -11.65 -16.04 0.07
CA PRO A 89 -10.89 -15.30 1.07
C PRO A 89 -10.11 -16.22 2.02
N ALA A 90 -8.81 -15.98 2.19
CA ALA A 90 -7.93 -16.73 3.07
C ALA A 90 -7.54 -15.91 4.30
N GLU A 91 -7.31 -16.56 5.45
CA GLU A 91 -6.85 -15.86 6.66
C GLU A 91 -5.42 -15.31 6.51
N ILE A 92 -5.16 -14.16 7.13
CA ILE A 92 -3.84 -13.52 7.13
C ILE A 92 -3.34 -13.26 8.57
N PRO A 93 -2.02 -13.16 8.78
CA PRO A 93 -1.47 -12.63 10.02
C PRO A 93 -2.05 -11.24 10.34
N GLN A 94 -2.19 -10.91 11.62
CA GLN A 94 -2.72 -9.62 12.04
C GLN A 94 -1.58 -8.66 12.40
N PHE A 95 -1.67 -7.43 11.90
CA PHE A 95 -0.76 -6.35 12.24
C PHE A 95 -1.32 -5.58 13.44
N THR A 96 -0.49 -5.39 14.47
CA THR A 96 -0.84 -4.57 15.64
C THR A 96 0.07 -3.35 15.66
N PRO A 97 -0.45 -2.12 15.53
CA PRO A 97 0.38 -0.92 15.53
C PRO A 97 0.92 -0.63 16.94
N GLU A 98 2.24 -0.48 17.07
CA GLU A 98 2.89 -0.27 18.38
C GLU A 98 3.27 1.20 18.58
N THR A 99 3.82 1.82 17.54
CA THR A 99 4.29 3.21 17.56
C THR A 99 3.19 4.21 17.22
N GLU A 100 3.36 5.48 17.60
CA GLU A 100 2.40 6.54 17.26
C GLU A 100 2.27 6.75 15.75
N GLU A 101 3.36 6.57 15.00
CA GLU A 101 3.33 6.62 13.54
C GLU A 101 2.43 5.51 12.95
N GLU A 102 2.62 4.27 13.43
CA GLU A 102 1.84 3.12 12.98
C GLU A 102 0.37 3.26 13.34
N LYS A 103 0.05 3.71 14.57
CA LYS A 103 -1.33 3.99 14.98
C LYS A 103 -1.96 5.07 14.11
N GLY A 104 -1.19 6.12 13.78
CA GLY A 104 -1.63 7.17 12.87
C GLY A 104 -1.96 6.64 11.48
N LEU A 105 -1.13 5.74 10.93
CA LEU A 105 -1.38 5.13 9.62
C LEU A 105 -2.52 4.12 9.65
N TRP A 106 -2.63 3.33 10.71
CA TRP A 106 -3.74 2.42 10.95
C TRP A 106 -5.06 3.18 10.88
N ASN A 107 -5.18 4.27 11.65
CA ASN A 107 -6.39 5.08 11.69
C ASN A 107 -6.71 5.71 10.33
N ARG A 108 -5.69 6.22 9.62
CA ARG A 108 -5.87 6.78 8.27
C ARG A 108 -6.32 5.73 7.26
N ALA A 109 -5.75 4.52 7.33
CA ALA A 109 -6.15 3.40 6.48
C ALA A 109 -7.58 2.95 6.80
N GLN A 110 -7.94 2.86 8.08
CA GLN A 110 -9.31 2.56 8.51
C GLN A 110 -10.30 3.59 7.95
N THR A 111 -10.02 4.89 8.12
CA THR A 111 -10.86 5.96 7.57
C THR A 111 -10.98 5.87 6.04
N ALA A 112 -9.89 5.59 5.34
CA ALA A 112 -9.91 5.43 3.89
C ALA A 112 -10.77 4.24 3.46
N ARG A 113 -10.67 3.10 4.16
CA ARG A 113 -11.50 1.91 3.90
C ARG A 113 -12.98 2.20 4.14
N ASP A 114 -13.31 2.85 5.25
CA ASP A 114 -14.70 3.12 5.63
C ASP A 114 -15.39 4.08 4.66
N ALA A 115 -14.63 5.00 4.05
CA ALA A 115 -15.14 5.93 3.04
C ALA A 115 -15.45 5.28 1.67
N MET A 116 -15.10 4.00 1.47
CA MET A 116 -15.35 3.25 0.23
C MET A 116 -16.66 2.44 0.25
N GLY A 117 -17.29 2.28 1.43
CA GLY A 117 -18.57 1.60 1.60
C GLY A 117 -19.76 2.54 1.47
#